data_AF-K9X4T6-F1
#
_entry.id   AF-K9X4T6-F1
#
_cell.length_a   1.000
_cell.length_b   1.000
_cell.length_c   1.000
_cell.angle_alpha   90.00
_cell.angle_beta   90.00
_cell.angle_gamma   90.00
#
_symmetry.space_group_name_H-M   'P 1'
#
loop_
_entity.id
_entity.type
_entity.pdbx_description
1 polymer ?
#
loop_
_entity_poly.entity_id
_entity_poly.type
_entity_poly.pdbx_seq_one_letter_code
_entity_poly.pdbx_strand_id
1 'polypeptide(L)'
;MKFSHLYQKFTGLSLGFLFINSIFAPPALAGRYVLNQTPQTIERYFGRYHTKQTSDEKVIYTYAPKGFRRLFPQFPKSNFSITFVNNQAQSISLNFNGDFFKYPGSYNYNQNSAAKFYKYIFGYQPPIWQELTAKFSGNETIYFYEYCLGDGVATSFERYGYKQFTDSATLAYNTRCESPDNRNPY
;
A
#
# COMPACT_ATOMS: atom_id res chain seq x y z
N MET A 1 -10.38 -73.62 -6.23
CA MET A 1 -9.21 -73.01 -5.55
C MET A 1 -8.96 -71.64 -6.16
N LYS A 2 -8.79 -70.62 -5.31
CA LYS A 2 -8.56 -69.19 -5.61
C LYS A 2 -7.06 -68.93 -5.79
N PHE A 3 -6.70 -68.05 -6.72
CA PHE A 3 -5.48 -67.21 -6.73
C PHE A 3 -5.81 -65.96 -7.56
N SER A 4 -6.24 -64.81 -7.01
CA SER A 4 -5.50 -63.75 -6.32
C SER A 4 -4.14 -63.41 -6.93
N HIS A 5 -4.02 -62.27 -7.61
CA HIS A 5 -3.07 -61.21 -7.24
C HIS A 5 -3.39 -59.88 -7.94
N LEU A 6 -4.00 -58.98 -7.16
CA LEU A 6 -3.99 -57.52 -7.31
C LEU A 6 -2.57 -57.00 -7.08
N TYR A 7 -2.00 -56.14 -7.94
CA TYR A 7 -0.94 -55.16 -7.65
C TYR A 7 -0.76 -54.30 -8.92
N GLN A 8 -1.01 -52.98 -8.94
CA GLN A 8 -0.15 -51.88 -8.46
C GLN A 8 -1.02 -50.61 -8.36
N LYS A 9 -1.39 -50.15 -7.16
CA LYS A 9 -0.74 -49.08 -6.35
C LYS A 9 -0.53 -47.73 -7.05
N PHE A 10 -1.61 -46.94 -7.03
CA PHE A 10 -1.69 -45.51 -6.68
C PHE A 10 -0.40 -44.68 -6.71
N THR A 11 -0.28 -43.88 -7.77
CA THR A 11 0.40 -42.58 -7.78
C THR A 11 -0.41 -41.57 -7.00
N GLY A 12 0.16 -40.97 -5.95
CA GLY A 12 -0.47 -39.82 -5.30
C GLY A 12 0.15 -39.48 -3.96
N LEU A 13 1.02 -38.46 -3.94
CA LEU A 13 1.23 -37.53 -2.82
C LEU A 13 2.44 -36.63 -3.13
N SER A 14 2.25 -35.58 -3.94
CA SER A 14 3.24 -34.48 -4.04
C SER A 14 2.60 -33.13 -4.43
N LEU A 15 1.40 -32.83 -3.93
CA LEU A 15 0.69 -31.58 -4.23
C LEU A 15 0.09 -30.88 -2.99
N GLY A 16 0.62 -31.19 -1.80
CA GLY A 16 0.00 -30.80 -0.52
C GLY A 16 0.79 -29.83 0.36
N PHE A 17 1.71 -29.01 -0.16
CA PHE A 17 2.57 -28.15 0.69
C PHE A 17 2.58 -26.65 0.37
N LEU A 18 1.67 -26.13 -0.47
CA LEU A 18 1.64 -24.69 -0.81
C LEU A 18 0.53 -23.85 -0.13
N PHE A 19 -0.20 -24.38 0.85
CA PHE A 19 -1.35 -23.67 1.45
C PHE A 19 -1.18 -23.19 2.90
N ILE A 20 -0.02 -23.34 3.55
CA ILE A 20 0.08 -23.09 5.01
C ILE A 20 0.50 -21.65 5.37
N ASN A 21 0.99 -20.82 4.44
CA ASN A 21 1.47 -19.47 4.78
C ASN A 21 0.38 -18.38 4.91
N SER A 22 -0.92 -18.74 4.96
CA SER A 22 -2.01 -17.74 4.96
C SER A 22 -2.73 -17.55 6.31
N ILE A 23 -2.28 -18.21 7.39
CA ILE A 23 -3.06 -18.30 8.64
C ILE A 23 -2.74 -17.16 9.65
N PHE A 24 -1.67 -16.38 9.44
CA PHE A 24 -1.27 -15.30 10.35
C PHE A 24 -1.46 -13.88 9.77
N ALA A 25 -2.29 -13.71 8.75
CA ALA A 25 -2.76 -12.37 8.38
C ALA A 25 -4.03 -12.08 9.22
N PRO A 26 -4.00 -11.11 10.16
CA PRO A 26 -5.21 -10.73 10.87
C PRO A 26 -6.28 -10.35 9.84
N PRO A 27 -7.52 -10.84 9.97
CA PRO A 27 -8.60 -10.42 9.10
C PRO A 27 -8.78 -8.92 9.30
N ALA A 28 -8.54 -8.14 8.25
CA ALA A 28 -8.93 -6.74 8.24
C ALA A 28 -10.46 -6.73 8.32
N LEU A 29 -10.99 -6.48 9.52
CA LEU A 29 -12.41 -6.50 9.87
C LEU A 29 -13.28 -5.51 9.04
N ALA A 30 -12.67 -4.74 8.12
CA ALA A 30 -13.39 -3.93 7.13
C ALA A 30 -12.69 -3.81 5.75
N GLY A 31 -11.64 -4.58 5.41
CA GLY A 31 -10.91 -4.33 4.15
C GLY A 31 -9.79 -5.26 3.71
N ARG A 32 -8.90 -4.75 2.86
CA ARG A 32 -7.67 -5.38 2.38
C ARG A 32 -6.53 -5.05 3.33
N TYR A 33 -5.81 -6.06 3.80
CA TYR A 33 -4.54 -5.87 4.46
C TYR A 33 -3.44 -5.85 3.39
N VAL A 34 -2.82 -4.69 3.16
CA VAL A 34 -1.83 -4.50 2.06
C VAL A 34 -0.41 -4.44 2.57
N LEU A 35 -0.18 -3.78 3.71
CA LEU A 35 1.14 -3.73 4.33
C LEU A 35 1.52 -5.12 4.86
N ASN A 36 2.82 -5.41 4.88
CA ASN A 36 3.40 -6.70 5.25
C ASN A 36 2.97 -7.90 4.38
N GLN A 37 2.26 -7.66 3.27
CA GLN A 37 1.86 -8.73 2.34
C GLN A 37 2.92 -9.01 1.27
N THR A 38 2.87 -10.23 0.75
CA THR A 38 3.73 -10.66 -0.35
C THR A 38 3.26 -10.08 -1.68
N PRO A 39 4.15 -9.96 -2.68
CA PRO A 39 3.74 -9.46 -3.99
C PRO A 39 2.67 -10.31 -4.67
N GLN A 40 2.64 -11.63 -4.40
CA GLN A 40 1.60 -12.53 -4.91
C GLN A 40 0.22 -12.20 -4.34
N THR A 41 0.14 -11.85 -3.05
CA THR A 41 -1.11 -11.38 -2.45
C THR A 41 -1.51 -10.03 -3.03
N ILE A 42 -0.57 -9.10 -3.20
CA ILE A 42 -0.83 -7.78 -3.79
C ILE A 42 -1.35 -7.88 -5.22
N GLU A 43 -0.81 -8.80 -6.04
CA GLU A 43 -1.29 -9.03 -7.41
C GLU A 43 -2.77 -9.44 -7.45
N ARG A 44 -3.27 -10.18 -6.44
CA ARG A 44 -4.69 -10.53 -6.33
C ARG A 44 -5.58 -9.30 -6.08
N TYR A 45 -5.05 -8.25 -5.45
CA TYR A 45 -5.82 -7.03 -5.13
C TYR A 45 -5.83 -6.01 -6.25
N PHE A 46 -4.70 -5.82 -6.94
CA PHE A 46 -4.50 -4.72 -7.90
C PHE A 46 -4.21 -5.20 -9.33
N GLY A 47 -4.14 -6.52 -9.54
CA GLY A 47 -3.69 -7.10 -10.80
C GLY A 47 -2.18 -7.03 -10.96
N ARG A 48 -1.71 -7.33 -12.17
CA ARG A 48 -0.28 -7.28 -12.51
C ARG A 48 0.24 -5.86 -12.46
N TYR A 49 1.46 -5.71 -11.93
CA TYR A 49 2.19 -4.44 -11.99
C TYR A 49 2.52 -4.08 -13.45
N HIS A 50 2.69 -2.79 -13.70
CA HIS A 50 3.07 -2.28 -15.02
C HIS A 50 4.59 -2.24 -15.18
N THR A 51 5.30 -1.79 -14.15
CA THR A 51 6.77 -1.77 -14.13
C THR A 51 7.30 -2.33 -12.82
N LYS A 52 8.49 -2.89 -12.89
CA LYS A 52 9.26 -3.40 -11.76
C LYS A 52 10.63 -2.74 -11.76
N GLN A 53 11.03 -2.24 -10.61
CA GLN A 53 12.39 -1.77 -10.35
C GLN A 53 12.97 -2.56 -9.18
N THR A 54 14.23 -2.96 -9.28
CA THR A 54 14.95 -3.66 -8.22
C THR A 54 16.17 -2.83 -7.86
N SER A 55 16.40 -2.60 -6.57
CA SER A 55 17.58 -1.93 -6.03
C SER A 55 17.91 -2.57 -4.69
N ASP A 56 19.11 -3.14 -4.56
CA ASP A 56 19.56 -3.86 -3.35
C ASP A 56 18.49 -4.85 -2.84
N GLU A 57 18.05 -4.67 -1.59
CA GLU A 57 17.02 -5.48 -0.91
C GLU A 57 15.59 -5.01 -1.21
N LYS A 58 15.42 -4.02 -2.08
CA LYS A 58 14.14 -3.38 -2.38
C LYS A 58 13.65 -3.73 -3.77
N VAL A 59 12.36 -4.07 -3.84
CA VAL A 59 11.65 -4.25 -5.11
C VAL A 59 10.48 -3.29 -5.14
N ILE A 60 10.34 -2.51 -6.19
CA ILE A 60 9.26 -1.53 -6.36
C ILE A 60 8.40 -1.96 -7.53
N TYR A 61 7.12 -2.22 -7.26
CA TYR A 61 6.12 -2.51 -8.28
C TYR A 61 5.22 -1.31 -8.48
N THR A 62 5.10 -0.83 -9.71
CA THR A 62 4.25 0.32 -10.04
C THR A 62 2.96 -0.14 -10.71
N TYR A 63 1.84 0.40 -10.23
CA TYR A 63 0.49 0.10 -10.66
C TYR A 63 -0.16 1.38 -11.19
N ALA A 64 -0.74 1.30 -12.38
CA ALA A 64 -1.49 2.43 -12.97
C ALA A 64 -2.88 2.02 -13.49
N PRO A 65 -3.71 1.37 -12.65
CA PRO A 65 -5.01 0.90 -13.10
C PRO A 65 -5.94 2.06 -13.45
N LYS A 66 -6.76 1.89 -14.50
CA LYS A 66 -7.72 2.92 -14.96
C LYS A 66 -8.63 3.42 -13.83
N GLY A 67 -9.02 2.54 -12.91
CA GLY A 67 -9.85 2.89 -11.75
C GLY A 67 -9.15 3.84 -10.77
N PHE A 68 -7.83 3.71 -10.59
CA PHE A 68 -7.07 4.59 -9.71
C PHE A 68 -6.99 6.02 -10.24
N ARG A 69 -6.72 6.19 -11.55
CA ARG A 69 -6.64 7.51 -12.17
C ARG A 69 -7.93 8.32 -12.05
N ARG A 70 -9.09 7.66 -11.95
CA ARG A 70 -10.39 8.32 -11.74
C ARG A 70 -10.53 8.97 -10.35
N LEU A 71 -9.72 8.57 -9.37
CA LEU A 71 -9.71 9.20 -8.04
C LEU A 71 -9.15 10.64 -8.10
N PHE A 72 -8.27 10.88 -9.06
CA PHE A 72 -7.52 12.11 -9.25
C PHE A 72 -7.63 12.58 -10.71
N PRO A 73 -8.82 13.00 -11.16
CA PRO A 73 -9.05 13.38 -12.57
C PRO A 73 -8.13 14.50 -13.07
N GLN A 74 -7.69 15.39 -12.17
CA GLN A 74 -6.72 16.45 -12.47
C GLN A 74 -5.30 15.90 -12.76
N PHE A 75 -5.02 14.67 -12.34
CA PHE A 75 -3.73 13.98 -12.50
C PHE A 75 -3.91 12.70 -13.31
N PRO A 76 -4.17 12.78 -14.63
CA PRO A 76 -4.49 11.63 -15.48
C PRO A 76 -3.33 10.63 -15.63
N LYS A 77 -2.11 11.05 -15.30
CA LYS A 77 -0.90 10.21 -15.29
C LYS A 77 -0.60 9.62 -13.91
N SER A 78 -1.44 9.87 -12.91
CA SER A 78 -1.22 9.35 -11.56
C SER A 78 -1.13 7.82 -11.54
N ASN A 79 -0.26 7.34 -10.67
CA ASN A 79 -0.04 5.93 -10.40
C ASN A 79 0.28 5.74 -8.91
N PHE A 80 0.39 4.50 -8.47
CA PHE A 80 0.96 4.20 -7.17
C PHE A 80 2.00 3.09 -7.29
N SER A 81 2.94 3.08 -6.37
CA SER A 81 3.98 2.06 -6.29
C SER A 81 3.97 1.42 -4.92
N ILE A 82 4.27 0.13 -4.86
CA ILE A 82 4.45 -0.61 -3.60
C ILE A 82 5.91 -1.02 -3.52
N THR A 83 6.56 -0.61 -2.44
CA THR A 83 7.93 -1.00 -2.13
C THR A 83 7.91 -2.23 -1.24
N PHE A 84 8.58 -3.28 -1.68
CA PHE A 84 8.78 -4.52 -0.97
C PHE A 84 10.21 -4.58 -0.43
N VAL A 85 10.35 -4.97 0.82
CA VAL A 85 11.62 -5.32 1.47
C VAL A 85 11.46 -6.73 2.02
N ASN A 86 12.43 -7.61 1.78
CA ASN A 86 12.34 -9.02 2.20
C ASN A 86 11.03 -9.69 1.75
N ASN A 87 10.59 -9.39 0.52
CA ASN A 87 9.34 -9.90 -0.07
C ASN A 87 8.05 -9.50 0.68
N GLN A 88 8.09 -8.42 1.47
CA GLN A 88 6.94 -7.88 2.20
C GLN A 88 6.73 -6.40 1.88
N ALA A 89 5.48 -6.00 1.60
CA ALA A 89 5.12 -4.62 1.32
C ALA A 89 5.37 -3.73 2.55
N GLN A 90 6.27 -2.75 2.42
CA GLN A 90 6.63 -1.83 3.51
C GLN A 90 5.97 -0.47 3.36
N SER A 91 5.85 0.02 2.13
CA SER A 91 5.27 1.33 1.86
C SER A 91 4.59 1.37 0.51
N ILE A 92 3.65 2.32 0.39
CA ILE A 92 2.80 2.51 -0.78
C ILE A 92 2.82 3.99 -1.13
N SER A 93 3.43 4.35 -2.25
CA SER A 93 3.55 5.74 -2.68
C SER A 93 2.57 6.05 -3.80
N LEU A 94 1.72 7.05 -3.59
CA LEU A 94 0.99 7.74 -4.64
C LEU A 94 1.96 8.69 -5.35
N ASN A 95 1.99 8.65 -6.68
CA ASN A 95 2.68 9.64 -7.49
C ASN A 95 1.64 10.32 -8.38
N PHE A 96 1.48 11.63 -8.24
CA PHE A 96 0.52 12.37 -9.05
C PHE A 96 0.97 12.48 -10.52
N ASN A 97 2.28 12.49 -10.79
CA ASN A 97 2.86 12.63 -12.13
C ASN A 97 2.24 13.81 -12.92
N GLY A 98 1.95 14.90 -12.20
CA GLY A 98 1.31 16.09 -12.75
C GLY A 98 2.31 17.02 -13.41
N ASP A 99 1.83 17.79 -14.38
CA ASP A 99 2.49 19.03 -14.76
C ASP A 99 2.07 20.13 -13.77
N PHE A 100 2.85 20.29 -12.70
CA PHE A 100 2.54 21.24 -11.63
C PHE A 100 2.67 22.71 -12.06
N PHE A 101 3.23 22.99 -13.25
CA PHE A 101 3.19 24.33 -13.85
C PHE A 101 1.78 24.67 -14.35
N LYS A 102 1.06 23.68 -14.86
CA LYS A 102 -0.32 23.81 -15.34
C LYS A 102 -1.37 23.80 -14.22
N TYR A 103 -1.06 23.23 -13.05
CA TYR A 103 -1.99 23.08 -11.92
C TYR A 103 -1.43 23.72 -10.63
N PRO A 104 -1.49 25.05 -10.50
CA PRO A 104 -0.86 25.75 -9.37
C PRO A 104 -1.62 25.54 -8.05
N GLY A 105 -0.95 24.95 -7.05
CA GLY A 105 -1.14 25.10 -5.59
C GLY A 105 -2.49 24.71 -4.95
N SER A 106 -3.58 24.59 -5.72
CA SER A 106 -4.91 24.25 -5.21
C SER A 106 -5.15 22.74 -5.11
N TYR A 107 -4.23 21.93 -5.63
CA TYR A 107 -4.36 20.46 -5.71
C TYR A 107 -3.44 19.74 -4.73
N ASN A 108 -3.34 20.27 -3.51
CA ASN A 108 -2.50 19.69 -2.47
C ASN A 108 -3.08 18.38 -1.93
N TYR A 109 -2.18 17.49 -1.51
CA TYR A 109 -2.59 16.34 -0.73
C TYR A 109 -3.09 16.83 0.64
N ASN A 110 -4.29 16.37 0.99
CA ASN A 110 -5.04 16.75 2.19
C ASN A 110 -5.89 15.55 2.64
N GLN A 111 -6.66 15.72 3.72
CA GLN A 111 -7.50 14.65 4.27
C GLN A 111 -8.41 13.98 3.23
N ASN A 112 -9.03 14.74 2.32
CA ASN A 112 -9.92 14.18 1.29
C ASN A 112 -9.14 13.34 0.26
N SER A 113 -8.01 13.87 -0.23
CA SER A 113 -7.14 13.13 -1.14
C SER A 113 -6.55 11.87 -0.48
N ALA A 114 -6.18 11.98 0.80
CA ALA A 114 -5.70 10.86 1.60
C ALA A 114 -6.76 9.78 1.80
N ALA A 115 -7.99 10.16 2.14
CA ALA A 115 -9.10 9.24 2.29
C ALA A 115 -9.40 8.48 0.98
N LYS A 116 -9.38 9.17 -0.17
CA LYS A 116 -9.53 8.52 -1.48
C LYS A 116 -8.43 7.49 -1.74
N PHE A 117 -7.18 7.86 -1.47
CA PHE A 117 -6.05 6.96 -1.69
C PHE A 117 -6.10 5.76 -0.74
N TYR A 118 -6.28 6.01 0.55
CA TYR A 118 -6.41 4.98 1.58
C TYR A 118 -7.54 4.01 1.26
N LYS A 119 -8.73 4.51 0.94
CA LYS A 119 -9.88 3.68 0.57
C LYS A 119 -9.65 2.85 -0.67
N TYR A 120 -8.91 3.36 -1.65
CA TYR A 120 -8.56 2.57 -2.82
C TYR A 120 -7.65 1.39 -2.46
N ILE A 121 -6.64 1.65 -1.62
CA ILE A 121 -5.65 0.66 -1.20
C ILE A 121 -6.27 -0.38 -0.25
N PHE A 122 -6.87 0.07 0.84
CA PHE A 122 -7.35 -0.78 1.93
C PHE A 122 -8.84 -1.14 1.81
N GLY A 123 -9.62 -0.50 0.94
CA GLY A 123 -11.02 -0.86 0.72
C GLY A 123 -12.04 -0.22 1.67
N TYR A 124 -11.60 0.52 2.69
CA TYR A 124 -12.46 1.23 3.66
C TYR A 124 -11.98 2.66 3.92
N GLN A 125 -12.83 3.45 4.58
CA GLN A 125 -12.49 4.84 4.93
C GLN A 125 -11.47 4.85 6.09
N PRO A 126 -10.43 5.70 6.08
CA PRO A 126 -9.55 5.81 7.23
C PRO A 126 -10.35 6.23 8.48
N PRO A 127 -10.19 5.54 9.62
CA PRO A 127 -10.95 5.84 10.84
C PRO A 127 -10.59 7.19 11.44
N ILE A 128 -9.36 7.69 11.26
CA ILE A 128 -8.90 8.95 11.84
C ILE A 128 -8.10 9.79 10.84
N TRP A 129 -7.96 11.07 11.16
CA TRP A 129 -7.01 11.99 10.53
C TRP A 129 -6.36 12.80 11.65
N GLN A 130 -5.19 12.38 12.10
CA GLN A 130 -4.52 12.99 13.25
C GLN A 130 -3.08 13.35 12.87
N GLU A 131 -2.71 14.62 13.03
CA GLU A 131 -1.35 15.05 12.76
C GLU A 131 -0.37 14.38 13.74
N LEU A 132 0.69 13.80 13.17
CA LEU A 132 1.82 13.28 13.93
C LEU A 132 2.97 14.28 13.95
N THR A 133 3.31 14.83 12.79
CA THR A 133 4.37 15.83 12.66
C THR A 133 4.07 16.81 11.53
N ALA A 134 4.49 18.06 11.73
CA ALA A 134 4.62 19.07 10.71
C ALA A 134 5.99 19.74 10.89
N LYS A 135 6.89 19.59 9.92
CA LYS A 135 8.26 20.12 9.99
C LYS A 135 8.54 21.02 8.81
N PHE A 136 9.16 22.16 9.07
CA PHE A 136 9.63 23.08 8.04
C PHE A 136 11.14 22.89 7.79
N SER A 137 11.55 22.93 6.52
CA SER A 137 12.95 22.97 6.10
C SER A 137 13.25 24.27 5.35
N GLY A 138 14.21 25.03 5.90
CA GLY A 138 14.43 26.44 5.61
C GLY A 138 15.11 26.79 4.28
N ASN A 139 15.66 25.83 3.55
CA ASN A 139 16.36 26.13 2.29
C ASN A 139 15.42 26.27 1.07
N GLU A 140 14.25 25.62 1.07
CA GLU A 140 13.41 25.52 -0.13
C GLU A 140 11.90 25.71 0.14
N THR A 141 11.54 26.26 1.32
CA THR A 141 10.15 26.37 1.78
C THR A 141 9.42 25.01 1.74
N ILE A 142 10.10 23.96 2.23
CA ILE A 142 9.55 22.60 2.23
C ILE A 142 8.90 22.34 3.59
N TYR A 143 7.66 21.88 3.55
CA TYR A 143 6.95 21.36 4.72
C TYR A 143 6.75 19.86 4.58
N PHE A 144 7.21 19.12 5.58
CA PHE A 144 6.99 17.68 5.73
C PHE A 144 5.83 17.47 6.68
N TYR A 145 4.82 16.76 6.21
CA TYR A 145 3.66 16.41 7.01
C TYR A 145 3.58 14.91 7.20
N GLU A 146 3.14 14.50 8.38
CA GLU A 146 2.80 13.11 8.70
C GLU A 146 1.49 13.08 9.47
N TYR A 147 0.55 12.24 9.06
CA TYR A 147 -0.75 12.06 9.71
C TYR A 147 -1.01 10.57 9.95
N CYS A 148 -1.56 10.23 11.12
CA CYS A 148 -2.20 8.95 11.35
C CYS A 148 -3.53 8.87 10.61
N LEU A 149 -3.71 7.73 9.93
CA LEU A 149 -4.97 7.33 9.31
C LEU A 149 -5.69 6.25 10.13
N GLY A 150 -4.99 5.66 11.11
CA GLY A 150 -5.48 4.58 11.98
C GLY A 150 -5.09 3.20 11.49
N ASP A 151 -5.43 2.17 12.26
CA ASP A 151 -5.09 0.76 11.99
C ASP A 151 -3.60 0.52 11.73
N GLY A 152 -2.75 1.28 12.43
CA GLY A 152 -1.30 1.23 12.26
C GLY A 152 -0.80 1.89 10.98
N VAL A 153 -1.62 2.64 10.24
CA VAL A 153 -1.22 3.31 8.99
C VAL A 153 -1.04 4.80 9.20
N ALA A 154 0.11 5.31 8.76
CA ALA A 154 0.38 6.74 8.61
C ALA A 154 0.47 7.12 7.13
N THR A 155 0.17 8.38 6.82
CA THR A 155 0.50 9.00 5.54
C THR A 155 1.51 10.12 5.74
N SER A 156 2.52 10.18 4.87
CA SER A 156 3.51 11.26 4.86
C SER A 156 3.59 11.89 3.47
N PHE A 157 3.76 13.20 3.42
CA PHE A 157 3.89 13.94 2.16
C PHE A 157 4.61 15.27 2.37
N GLU A 158 5.15 15.78 1.28
CA GLU A 158 5.83 17.07 1.26
C GLU A 158 4.99 18.13 0.56
N ARG A 159 5.19 19.38 0.96
CA ARG A 159 4.77 20.56 0.23
C ARG A 159 5.97 21.44 0.00
N TYR A 160 6.23 21.77 -1.26
CA TYR A 160 7.43 22.54 -1.59
C TYR A 160 7.17 23.64 -2.62
N GLY A 161 8.10 24.58 -2.69
CA GLY A 161 8.04 25.76 -3.55
C GLY A 161 7.01 26.80 -3.12
N TYR A 162 6.99 27.94 -3.83
CA TYR A 162 6.09 29.07 -3.55
C TYR A 162 4.60 28.67 -3.58
N LYS A 163 4.25 27.70 -4.43
CA LYS A 163 2.87 27.21 -4.59
C LYS A 163 2.49 26.10 -3.60
N GLN A 164 3.43 25.66 -2.76
CA GLN A 164 3.21 24.65 -1.71
C GLN A 164 2.56 23.37 -2.24
N PHE A 165 3.04 22.87 -3.39
CA PHE A 165 2.42 21.73 -4.07
C PHE A 165 2.92 20.39 -3.51
N THR A 166 2.08 19.37 -3.63
CA THR A 166 2.43 17.98 -3.29
C THR A 166 2.48 17.16 -4.57
N ASP A 167 3.62 16.49 -4.82
CA ASP A 167 3.81 15.60 -5.97
C ASP A 167 3.52 14.13 -5.68
N SER A 168 3.65 13.77 -4.40
CA SER A 168 3.60 12.40 -3.93
C SER A 168 3.15 12.32 -2.46
N ALA A 169 2.65 11.15 -2.08
CA ALA A 169 2.32 10.83 -0.69
C ALA A 169 2.56 9.35 -0.44
N THR A 170 3.02 8.99 0.75
CA THR A 170 3.37 7.61 1.11
C THR A 170 2.52 7.12 2.26
N LEU A 171 1.94 5.93 2.12
CA LEU A 171 1.33 5.17 3.20
C LEU A 171 2.35 4.15 3.72
N ALA A 172 2.52 4.09 5.04
CA ALA A 172 3.41 3.13 5.68
C ALA A 172 2.86 2.74 7.06
N TYR A 173 3.36 1.62 7.58
CA TYR A 173 3.03 1.21 8.93
C TYR A 173 3.72 2.13 9.95
N ASN A 174 2.99 2.56 10.97
CA ASN A 174 3.50 3.34 12.09
C ASN A 174 2.78 2.90 13.37
N THR A 175 3.55 2.43 14.36
CA THR A 175 3.04 1.96 15.66
C THR A 175 2.32 3.05 16.46
N ARG A 176 2.60 4.33 16.18
CA ARG A 176 1.88 5.47 16.78
C ARG A 176 0.43 5.57 16.30
N CYS A 177 0.09 4.93 15.20
CA CYS A 177 -1.25 4.94 14.60
C CYS A 177 -2.06 3.67 14.91
N GLU A 178 -1.53 2.76 15.73
CA GLU A 178 -2.29 1.61 16.20
C GLU A 178 -3.30 2.05 17.26
N SER A 179 -4.52 1.49 17.19
CA SER A 179 -5.50 1.65 18.26
C SER A 179 -4.93 1.08 19.57
N PRO A 180 -5.16 1.71 20.74
CA PRO A 180 -4.73 1.18 22.03
C PRO A 180 -5.18 -0.26 22.28
N ASP A 181 -6.36 -0.64 21.78
CA ASP A 181 -6.95 -1.97 21.96
C ASP A 181 -6.23 -3.08 21.17
N ASN A 182 -5.43 -2.74 20.15
CA ASN A 182 -4.66 -3.71 19.36
C ASN A 182 -3.28 -4.05 19.96
N ARG A 183 -2.92 -3.47 21.12
CA ARG A 183 -1.62 -3.71 21.78
C ARG A 183 -1.55 -4.99 22.61
N ASN A 184 -2.58 -5.83 22.60
CA ASN A 184 -2.52 -7.15 23.25
C ASN A 184 -3.58 -8.12 22.73
N PRO A 185 -3.14 -9.29 22.27
CA PRO A 185 -3.72 -10.53 22.75
C PRO A 185 -2.58 -11.37 23.33
N TYR A 186 -2.44 -11.30 24.66
CA TYR A 186 -1.89 -12.45 25.39
C TYR A 186 -2.82 -13.65 25.20
#